data_AF-A0A7K2LTP7-F1
#
_entry.id   AF-A0A7K2LTP7-F1
#
_cell.length_a   1.000
_cell.length_b   1.000
_cell.length_c   1.000
_cell.angle_alpha   90.00
_cell.angle_beta   90.00
_cell.angle_gamma   90.00
#
_symmetry.space_group_name_H-M   'P 1'
#
loop_
_entity.id
_entity.type
_entity.pdbx_description
1 polymer ?
#
loop_
_entity_poly.entity_id
_entity_poly.type
_entity_poly.pdbx_seq_one_letter_code
_entity_poly.pdbx_strand_id
1 'polypeptide(L)'
;MALAAGAVTAAGPWDSTGQRTAERDRAVALERPGGTDHGRGSDTSATSRASAGEPKPAPSAGAVLVGLDAAGATVKSASGAKPLRDVLDPLLGDAALGARHSAAVVDAATGRTLYEQDGGQAFTPASVTKIATAVAALSALGPDHRFTTRAALEPDTREVVLVGGGDPTLTARADAQGWASLRGLADATAAALAQRGLREVTLSYDTTLYAGSDLHPIGVNDNVARVTALTADEGRTDASTSGPAPRAADPAADAA
;
A
#
# COMPACT_ATOMS: atom_id res chain seq x y z
N MET A 1 40.72 15.59 -7.01
CA MET A 1 41.67 14.71 -6.30
C MET A 1 41.62 15.06 -4.83
N ALA A 2 40.98 14.20 -4.02
CA ALA A 2 41.01 14.04 -2.56
C ALA A 2 39.61 13.67 -2.03
N LEU A 3 39.53 12.45 -1.49
CA LEU A 3 38.41 11.74 -0.86
C LEU A 3 38.18 12.16 0.60
N ALA A 4 36.97 11.90 1.12
CA ALA A 4 36.67 11.18 2.38
C ALA A 4 35.13 11.17 2.57
N ALA A 5 34.35 10.08 2.56
CA ALA A 5 34.39 8.74 3.19
C ALA A 5 34.16 8.74 4.72
N GLY A 6 33.03 8.13 5.14
CA GLY A 6 32.67 7.75 6.53
C GLY A 6 31.29 8.31 6.95
N ALA A 7 30.29 7.55 7.42
CA ALA A 7 30.31 6.21 8.02
C ALA A 7 29.03 5.41 7.71
N VAL A 8 29.22 4.13 7.38
CA VAL A 8 28.24 3.05 7.54
C VAL A 8 28.51 2.42 8.89
N THR A 9 27.52 2.34 9.78
CA THR A 9 27.25 1.18 10.65
C THR A 9 25.99 1.40 11.48
N ALA A 10 24.90 0.79 11.02
CA ALA A 10 23.84 0.20 11.87
C ALA A 10 23.07 -0.83 11.03
N ALA A 11 23.78 -1.70 10.31
CA ALA A 11 23.18 -2.78 9.53
C ALA A 11 23.45 -4.10 10.26
N GLY A 12 22.43 -4.59 10.97
CA GLY A 12 22.40 -5.96 11.46
C GLY A 12 22.32 -6.96 10.30
N PRO A 13 22.41 -8.28 10.58
CA PRO A 13 22.39 -9.30 9.55
C PRO A 13 21.08 -9.26 8.75
N TRP A 14 21.24 -9.36 7.42
CA TRP A 14 20.16 -9.53 6.45
C TRP A 14 19.94 -11.02 6.23
N ASP A 15 18.69 -11.44 6.07
CA ASP A 15 18.38 -12.82 5.68
C ASP A 15 18.38 -13.00 4.14
N SER A 16 18.30 -14.24 3.68
CA SER A 16 18.31 -14.60 2.26
C SER A 16 17.08 -14.11 1.47
N THR A 17 16.09 -13.53 2.14
CA THR A 17 14.95 -12.86 1.52
C THR A 17 15.13 -11.35 1.41
N GLY A 18 16.30 -10.83 1.83
CA GLY A 18 16.60 -9.40 1.78
C GLY A 18 15.85 -8.60 2.83
N GLN A 19 15.34 -9.22 3.89
CA GLN A 19 14.75 -8.54 5.05
C GLN A 19 15.69 -8.56 6.25
N ARG A 20 15.59 -7.57 7.13
CA ARG A 20 16.31 -7.60 8.42
C ARG A 20 15.60 -8.54 9.38
N THR A 21 16.34 -9.38 10.09
CA THR A 21 15.77 -10.34 11.07
C THR A 21 14.89 -9.64 12.11
N ALA A 22 15.30 -8.46 12.59
CA ALA A 22 14.51 -7.68 13.56
C ALA A 22 13.21 -7.08 12.99
N GLU A 23 13.14 -6.84 11.68
CA GLU A 23 11.93 -6.33 11.01
C GLU A 23 10.92 -7.47 10.80
N ARG A 24 11.41 -8.68 10.49
CA ARG A 24 10.60 -9.90 10.45
C ARG A 24 10.01 -10.24 11.81
N ASP A 25 10.82 -10.22 12.87
CA ASP A 25 10.34 -10.51 14.23
C ASP A 25 9.29 -9.50 14.70
N ARG A 26 9.42 -8.23 14.27
CA ARG A 26 8.43 -7.18 14.55
C ARG A 26 7.15 -7.36 13.73
N ALA A 27 7.25 -7.76 12.46
CA ALA A 27 6.08 -8.06 11.62
C ALA A 27 5.28 -9.24 12.18
N VAL A 28 5.97 -10.31 12.58
CA VAL A 28 5.36 -11.49 13.23
C VAL A 28 4.73 -11.12 14.58
N ALA A 29 5.38 -10.25 15.38
CA ALA A 29 4.80 -9.75 16.63
C ALA A 29 3.57 -8.85 16.43
N LEU A 30 3.36 -8.32 15.22
CA LEU A 30 2.24 -7.47 14.84
C LEU A 30 1.16 -8.21 14.03
N GLU A 31 1.29 -9.52 13.79
CA GLU A 31 0.25 -10.40 13.22
C GLU A 31 -0.95 -10.62 14.17
N ARG A 32 -1.45 -9.54 14.79
CA ARG A 32 -2.85 -9.47 15.15
C ARG A 32 -3.58 -9.01 13.89
N PRO A 33 -4.56 -9.77 13.38
CA PRO A 33 -5.31 -9.35 12.20
C PRO A 33 -5.91 -7.96 12.46
N GLY A 34 -5.36 -6.96 11.77
CA GLY A 34 -5.86 -5.60 11.79
C GLY A 34 -7.21 -5.59 11.10
N GLY A 35 -8.25 -5.22 11.85
CA GLY A 35 -9.65 -5.46 11.52
C GLY A 35 -10.07 -5.06 10.11
N THR A 36 -10.48 -6.06 9.33
CA THR A 36 -11.36 -5.91 8.17
C THR A 36 -12.85 -5.90 8.56
N ASP A 37 -13.15 -5.72 9.85
CA ASP A 37 -14.53 -5.67 10.36
C ASP A 37 -15.19 -4.34 9.99
N HIS A 38 -15.64 -4.27 8.74
CA HIS A 38 -16.71 -3.36 8.37
C HIS A 38 -18.02 -3.96 8.88
N GLY A 39 -18.34 -3.66 10.13
CA GLY A 39 -19.53 -4.15 10.81
C GLY A 39 -20.79 -4.02 9.94
N ARG A 40 -21.18 -5.13 9.29
CA ARG A 40 -22.53 -5.34 8.80
C ARG A 40 -23.14 -6.34 9.76
N GLY A 41 -24.02 -5.85 10.63
CA GLY A 41 -24.73 -6.69 11.58
C GLY A 41 -25.54 -7.77 10.84
N SER A 42 -25.10 -9.01 10.94
CA SER A 42 -25.95 -10.18 10.72
C SER A 42 -25.53 -11.41 11.53
N ASP A 43 -24.77 -11.24 12.61
CA ASP A 43 -24.53 -12.31 13.59
C ASP A 43 -25.35 -12.07 14.86
N THR A 44 -26.37 -12.91 15.02
CA THR A 44 -27.30 -12.97 16.16
C THR A 44 -26.79 -13.85 17.31
N SER A 45 -25.50 -14.23 17.31
CA SER A 45 -24.90 -14.91 18.47
C SER A 45 -24.52 -13.88 19.55
N ALA A 46 -25.34 -13.81 20.59
CA ALA A 46 -25.22 -12.86 21.69
C ALA A 46 -24.08 -13.19 22.70
N THR A 47 -23.14 -14.07 22.37
CA THR A 47 -22.17 -14.62 23.36
C THR A 47 -20.71 -14.19 23.16
N SER A 48 -20.37 -13.37 22.14
CA SER A 48 -19.00 -12.87 21.92
C SER A 48 -18.82 -11.35 22.03
N ARG A 49 -19.89 -10.57 22.27
CA ARG A 49 -19.81 -9.08 22.38
C ARG A 49 -19.26 -8.54 23.70
N ALA A 50 -18.69 -9.38 24.55
CA ALA A 50 -18.09 -8.90 25.79
C ALA A 50 -16.66 -8.37 25.56
N SER A 51 -16.53 -7.05 25.61
CA SER A 51 -15.30 -6.32 25.99
C SER A 51 -14.24 -5.99 24.92
N ALA A 52 -14.62 -5.80 23.65
CA ALA A 52 -13.81 -4.97 22.76
C ALA A 52 -14.23 -3.50 22.97
N GLY A 53 -13.47 -2.75 23.76
CA GLY A 53 -13.68 -1.31 23.89
C GLY A 53 -13.60 -0.62 22.52
N GLU A 54 -14.24 0.54 22.38
CA GLU A 54 -14.17 1.33 21.15
C GLU A 54 -12.70 1.49 20.69
N PRO A 55 -12.41 1.31 19.38
CA PRO A 55 -11.07 1.51 18.86
C PRO A 55 -10.60 2.90 19.24
N LYS A 56 -9.57 2.98 20.10
CA LYS A 56 -8.96 4.26 20.43
C LYS A 56 -8.29 4.82 19.17
N PRO A 57 -8.32 6.14 18.96
CA PRO A 57 -7.53 6.77 17.92
C PRO A 57 -6.08 6.30 18.00
N ALA A 58 -5.49 6.00 16.84
CA ALA A 58 -4.08 5.66 16.77
C ALA A 58 -3.26 6.83 17.35
N PRO A 59 -2.18 6.55 18.11
CA PRO A 59 -1.29 7.61 18.55
C PRO A 59 -0.70 8.33 17.33
N SER A 60 -0.48 9.64 17.45
CA SER A 60 0.15 10.43 16.39
C SER A 60 1.49 9.82 16.00
N ALA A 61 1.69 9.61 14.70
CA ALA A 61 3.00 9.22 14.18
C ALA A 61 4.01 10.35 14.42
N GLY A 62 5.27 10.00 14.69
CA GLY A 62 6.35 10.97 14.73
C GLY A 62 6.56 11.64 13.37
N ALA A 63 7.17 12.81 13.35
CA ALA A 63 7.49 13.52 12.12
C ALA A 63 8.39 12.64 11.21
N VAL A 64 7.93 12.37 9.99
CA VAL A 64 8.67 11.62 8.97
C VAL A 64 9.39 12.52 7.96
N LEU A 65 9.07 13.81 7.98
CA LEU A 65 9.75 14.83 7.18
C LEU A 65 10.66 15.64 8.10
N VAL A 66 11.89 15.89 7.66
CA VAL A 66 12.71 16.95 8.24
C VAL A 66 12.04 18.27 7.84
N GLY A 67 11.65 19.09 8.81
CA GLY A 67 11.13 20.42 8.52
C GLY A 67 12.13 21.19 7.64
N LEU A 68 11.65 21.85 6.58
CA LEU A 68 12.49 22.67 5.70
C LEU A 68 13.19 23.84 6.44
N ASP A 69 12.90 24.04 7.72
CA ASP A 69 13.35 25.18 8.53
C ASP A 69 14.71 24.99 9.21
N ALA A 70 15.47 23.92 8.91
CA ALA A 70 16.87 23.83 9.34
C ALA A 70 17.73 25.00 8.80
N ALA A 71 17.21 25.77 7.82
CA ALA A 71 17.79 27.01 7.31
C ALA A 71 16.98 28.28 7.70
N GLY A 72 16.51 28.38 8.95
CA GLY A 72 16.37 29.67 9.66
C GLY A 72 15.50 30.78 9.05
N ALA A 73 14.56 30.47 8.14
CA ALA A 73 13.63 31.47 7.62
C ALA A 73 12.43 31.63 8.57
N THR A 74 12.59 32.37 9.66
CA THR A 74 11.44 32.81 10.47
C THR A 74 10.61 33.77 9.63
N VAL A 75 9.54 33.27 9.01
CA VAL A 75 8.55 34.14 8.38
C VAL A 75 7.84 34.90 9.50
N LYS A 76 8.01 36.23 9.53
CA LYS A 76 7.33 37.09 10.50
C LYS A 76 5.82 36.85 10.35
N SER A 77 5.15 36.50 11.45
CA SER A 77 3.68 36.36 11.46
C SER A 77 3.07 37.62 10.85
N ALA A 78 2.28 37.48 9.80
CA ALA A 78 1.67 38.60 9.11
C ALA A 78 0.88 39.43 10.14
N SER A 79 1.23 40.71 10.28
CA SER A 79 0.50 41.62 11.17
C SER A 79 -0.94 41.73 10.67
N GLY A 80 -1.92 41.40 11.51
CA GLY A 80 -3.34 41.45 11.17
C GLY A 80 -3.98 40.11 10.78
N ALA A 81 -3.26 38.99 10.87
CA ALA A 81 -3.89 37.67 10.73
C ALA A 81 -4.91 37.45 11.85
N LYS A 82 -6.15 37.09 11.48
CA LYS A 82 -7.17 36.67 12.45
C LYS A 82 -6.71 35.38 13.15
N PRO A 83 -7.06 35.17 14.44
CA PRO A 83 -6.91 33.87 15.07
C PRO A 83 -7.52 32.76 14.19
N LEU A 84 -6.82 31.63 14.06
CA LEU A 84 -7.25 30.53 13.19
C LEU A 84 -8.66 30.03 13.55
N ARG A 85 -9.02 30.05 14.85
CA ARG A 85 -10.37 29.74 15.33
C ARG A 85 -11.43 30.68 14.75
N ASP A 86 -11.21 31.99 14.78
CA ASP A 86 -12.15 32.98 14.24
C ASP A 86 -12.42 32.82 12.74
N VAL A 87 -11.53 32.12 12.02
CA VAL A 87 -11.69 31.78 10.61
C VAL A 87 -12.39 30.43 10.42
N LEU A 88 -12.00 29.41 11.19
CA LEU A 88 -12.49 28.04 11.01
C LEU A 88 -13.84 27.77 11.68
N ASP A 89 -14.10 28.31 12.88
CA ASP A 89 -15.33 28.02 13.63
C ASP A 89 -16.59 28.40 12.83
N PRO A 90 -16.68 29.55 12.13
CA PRO A 90 -17.85 29.86 11.30
C PRO A 90 -18.04 28.91 10.12
N LEU A 91 -16.94 28.40 9.55
CA LEU A 91 -16.98 27.46 8.42
C LEU A 91 -17.40 26.06 8.87
N LEU A 92 -16.93 25.63 10.03
CA LEU A 92 -17.29 24.35 10.64
C LEU A 92 -18.72 24.36 11.18
N GLY A 93 -19.27 25.53 11.48
CA GLY A 93 -20.68 25.72 11.80
C GLY A 93 -21.65 25.59 10.61
N ASP A 94 -21.16 25.39 9.38
CA ASP A 94 -22.03 25.23 8.21
C ASP A 94 -22.84 23.93 8.30
N ALA A 95 -24.18 24.06 8.20
CA ALA A 95 -25.10 22.93 8.27
C ALA A 95 -24.86 21.86 7.18
N ALA A 96 -24.22 22.22 6.06
CA ALA A 96 -23.86 21.30 4.98
C ALA A 96 -22.83 20.24 5.41
N LEU A 97 -22.04 20.49 6.46
CA LEU A 97 -21.08 19.52 7.02
C LEU A 97 -21.75 18.43 7.86
N GLY A 98 -23.05 18.56 8.12
CA GLY A 98 -23.82 17.63 8.94
C GLY A 98 -23.49 17.72 10.43
N ALA A 99 -24.22 16.94 11.22
CA ALA A 99 -24.22 17.03 12.68
C ALA A 99 -22.93 16.49 13.35
N ARG A 100 -22.09 15.76 12.61
CA ARG A 100 -20.83 15.19 13.12
C ARG A 100 -19.70 15.52 12.17
N HIS A 101 -18.78 16.36 12.63
CA HIS A 101 -17.55 16.69 11.93
C HIS A 101 -16.45 16.91 12.98
N SER A 102 -15.20 16.77 12.57
CA SER A 102 -14.04 17.12 13.37
C SER A 102 -13.02 17.81 12.47
N ALA A 103 -12.17 18.61 13.07
CA ALA A 103 -11.11 19.29 12.36
C ALA A 103 -9.89 19.46 13.27
N ALA A 104 -8.71 19.25 12.71
CA ALA A 104 -7.46 19.52 13.39
C ALA A 104 -6.49 20.17 12.40
N VAL A 105 -5.78 21.18 12.87
CA VAL A 105 -4.66 21.79 12.14
C VAL A 105 -3.43 21.64 13.01
N VAL A 106 -2.42 20.97 12.47
CA VAL A 106 -1.16 20.68 13.16
C VAL A 106 -0.03 21.30 12.35
N ASP A 107 0.85 22.01 13.04
CA ASP A 107 2.13 22.45 12.51
C ASP A 107 3.00 21.21 12.24
N ALA A 108 3.26 20.91 10.97
CA ALA A 108 3.97 19.69 10.57
C ALA A 108 5.44 19.66 11.02
N ALA A 109 6.07 20.82 11.24
CA ALA A 109 7.47 20.90 11.66
C ALA A 109 7.61 20.72 13.17
N THR A 110 6.70 21.30 13.95
CA THR A 110 6.78 21.28 15.42
C THR A 110 5.87 20.24 16.07
N GLY A 111 4.90 19.68 15.33
CA GLY A 111 3.85 18.82 15.85
C GLY A 111 2.81 19.54 16.71
N ARG A 112 2.89 20.88 16.81
CA ARG A 112 1.98 21.68 17.64
C ARG A 112 0.61 21.77 16.99
N THR A 113 -0.42 21.38 17.73
CA THR A 113 -1.81 21.64 17.37
C THR A 113 -2.08 23.15 17.37
N LEU A 114 -2.46 23.69 16.21
CA LEU A 114 -2.82 25.09 16.00
C LEU A 114 -4.34 25.30 16.11
N TYR A 115 -5.11 24.26 15.80
CA TYR A 115 -6.57 24.22 15.89
C TYR A 115 -7.02 22.78 16.13
N GLU A 116 -8.07 22.60 16.93
CA GLU A 116 -8.71 21.30 17.14
C GLU A 116 -10.18 21.49 17.52
N GLN A 117 -11.05 20.73 16.87
CA GLN A 117 -12.46 20.52 17.20
C GLN A 117 -12.74 19.02 17.09
N ASP A 118 -13.19 18.42 18.19
CA ASP A 118 -13.56 17.00 18.26
C ASP A 118 -12.47 16.01 17.78
N GLY A 119 -11.18 16.36 17.93
CA GLY A 119 -10.05 15.58 17.39
C GLY A 119 -9.90 14.17 17.95
N GLY A 120 -10.46 13.89 19.13
CA GLY A 120 -10.49 12.55 19.73
C GLY A 120 -11.64 11.65 19.27
N GLN A 121 -12.57 12.16 18.45
CA GLN A 121 -13.74 11.40 18.00
C GLN A 121 -13.39 10.45 16.84
N ALA A 122 -13.93 9.24 16.88
CA ALA A 122 -13.74 8.27 15.81
C ALA A 122 -14.69 8.51 14.62
N PHE A 123 -14.14 8.44 13.42
CA PHE A 123 -14.86 8.57 12.14
C PHE A 123 -14.44 7.46 11.17
N THR A 124 -15.33 7.14 10.23
CA THR A 124 -14.96 6.31 9.07
C THR A 124 -14.07 7.14 8.14
N PRO A 125 -12.78 6.80 7.98
CA PRO A 125 -11.82 7.63 7.25
C PRO A 125 -11.98 7.59 5.72
N ALA A 126 -12.74 6.63 5.18
CA ALA A 126 -12.77 6.33 3.75
C ALA A 126 -11.35 6.22 3.18
N SER A 127 -11.02 6.91 2.09
CA SER A 127 -9.67 6.86 1.49
C SER A 127 -8.57 7.51 2.35
N VAL A 128 -8.89 8.20 3.45
CA VAL A 128 -7.86 8.64 4.41
C VAL A 128 -7.12 7.45 5.03
N THR A 129 -7.74 6.25 5.05
CA THR A 129 -7.05 4.98 5.40
C THR A 129 -5.75 4.77 4.62
N LYS A 130 -5.66 5.24 3.37
CA LYS A 130 -4.47 5.07 2.53
C LYS A 130 -3.22 5.71 3.14
N ILE A 131 -3.36 6.75 3.96
CA ILE A 131 -2.22 7.36 4.66
C ILE A 131 -1.60 6.33 5.62
N ALA A 132 -2.42 5.66 6.44
CA ALA A 132 -1.93 4.63 7.36
C ALA A 132 -1.34 3.44 6.60
N THR A 133 -1.97 2.99 5.51
CA THR A 133 -1.44 1.92 4.65
C THR A 133 -0.09 2.30 4.03
N ALA A 134 0.05 3.53 3.53
CA ALA A 134 1.30 4.00 2.94
C ALA A 134 2.44 4.07 3.97
N VAL A 135 2.16 4.58 5.19
CA VAL A 135 3.14 4.58 6.28
C VAL A 135 3.55 3.15 6.64
N ALA A 136 2.59 2.23 6.75
CA ALA A 136 2.89 0.83 7.06
C ALA A 136 3.77 0.18 5.96
N ALA A 137 3.41 0.36 4.69
CA ALA A 137 4.18 -0.17 3.56
C ALA A 137 5.60 0.40 3.50
N LEU A 138 5.75 1.73 3.61
CA LEU A 138 7.06 2.39 3.62
C LEU A 138 7.91 2.00 4.82
N SER A 139 7.30 1.81 6.00
CA SER A 139 8.02 1.41 7.21
C SER A 139 8.47 -0.04 7.16
N ALA A 140 7.68 -0.93 6.54
CA ALA A 140 7.97 -2.36 6.46
C ALA A 140 8.91 -2.72 5.29
N LEU A 141 8.75 -2.07 4.14
CA LEU A 141 9.45 -2.42 2.91
C LEU A 141 10.59 -1.44 2.57
N GLY A 142 10.51 -0.20 3.07
CA GLY A 142 11.38 0.89 2.66
C GLY A 142 10.96 1.53 1.33
N PRO A 143 11.42 2.77 1.05
CA PRO A 143 11.07 3.50 -0.17
C PRO A 143 11.70 2.90 -1.44
N ASP A 144 12.77 2.12 -1.30
CA ASP A 144 13.50 1.52 -2.42
C ASP A 144 13.03 0.10 -2.74
N HIS A 145 11.97 -0.40 -2.09
CA HIS A 145 11.45 -1.73 -2.36
C HIS A 145 11.10 -1.91 -3.85
N ARG A 146 11.33 -3.11 -4.36
CA ARG A 146 10.95 -3.52 -5.72
C ARG A 146 10.27 -4.88 -5.65
N PHE A 147 9.09 -4.96 -6.26
CA PHE A 147 8.40 -6.22 -6.47
C PHE A 147 9.09 -7.02 -7.59
N THR A 148 9.08 -8.35 -7.49
CA THR A 148 9.75 -9.22 -8.47
C THR A 148 8.79 -10.28 -8.98
N THR A 149 8.35 -10.13 -10.23
CA THR A 149 7.67 -11.20 -10.98
C THR A 149 8.72 -11.96 -11.79
N ARG A 150 8.67 -13.30 -11.77
CA ARG A 150 9.68 -14.14 -12.43
C ARG A 150 9.05 -15.32 -13.14
N ALA A 151 9.71 -15.81 -14.19
CA ALA A 151 9.42 -17.09 -14.80
C ALA A 151 10.50 -18.10 -14.38
N ALA A 152 10.08 -19.26 -13.88
CA ALA A 152 10.99 -20.33 -13.44
C ALA A 152 10.71 -21.60 -14.25
N LEU A 153 11.74 -22.21 -14.84
CA LEU A 153 11.64 -23.53 -15.45
C LEU A 153 11.85 -24.58 -14.35
N GLU A 154 10.86 -25.44 -14.14
CA GLU A 154 10.95 -26.53 -13.16
C GLU A 154 11.98 -27.58 -13.66
N PRO A 155 13.01 -27.93 -12.85
CA PRO A 155 14.08 -28.82 -13.28
C PRO A 155 13.59 -30.17 -13.81
N ASP A 156 14.24 -30.67 -14.86
CA ASP A 156 13.92 -31.96 -15.51
C ASP A 156 12.48 -32.10 -16.03
N THR A 157 11.73 -31.00 -16.05
CA THR A 157 10.41 -30.91 -16.67
C THR A 157 10.45 -30.02 -17.92
N ARG A 158 9.28 -29.80 -18.53
CA ARG A 158 9.04 -28.75 -19.52
C ARG A 158 8.02 -27.73 -19.01
N GLU A 159 7.94 -27.53 -17.70
CA GLU A 159 7.00 -26.61 -17.08
C GLU A 159 7.69 -25.30 -16.71
N VAL A 160 7.11 -24.19 -17.16
CA VAL A 160 7.47 -22.85 -16.73
C VAL A 160 6.39 -22.37 -15.77
N VAL A 161 6.80 -21.90 -14.60
CA VAL A 161 5.92 -21.30 -13.60
C VAL A 161 6.13 -19.79 -13.63
N LEU A 162 5.08 -19.03 -13.93
CA LEU A 162 5.05 -17.58 -13.74
C LEU A 162 4.71 -17.26 -12.28
N VAL A 163 5.70 -16.82 -11.52
CA VAL A 163 5.58 -16.55 -10.09
C VAL A 163 5.25 -15.08 -9.88
N GLY A 164 4.08 -14.81 -9.30
CA GLY A 164 3.61 -13.46 -8.98
C GLY A 164 4.37 -12.83 -7.81
N GLY A 165 4.92 -11.63 -8.04
CA GLY A 165 5.67 -10.88 -7.03
C GLY A 165 4.86 -9.86 -6.25
N GLY A 166 3.57 -9.69 -6.54
CA GLY A 166 2.73 -8.66 -5.96
C GLY A 166 2.90 -7.27 -6.56
N ASP A 167 3.52 -7.13 -7.73
CA ASP A 167 3.76 -5.84 -8.39
C ASP A 167 2.43 -5.22 -8.87
N PRO A 168 1.95 -4.11 -8.26
CA PRO A 168 0.70 -3.48 -8.66
C PRO A 168 0.82 -2.66 -9.96
N THR A 169 2.04 -2.54 -10.52
CA THR A 169 2.35 -1.76 -11.72
C THR A 169 2.73 -2.62 -12.92
N LEU A 170 2.73 -3.95 -12.76
CA LEU A 170 3.01 -4.89 -13.83
C LEU A 170 2.04 -4.68 -15.00
N THR A 171 2.58 -4.63 -16.22
CA THR A 171 1.77 -4.36 -17.42
C THR A 171 2.00 -5.39 -18.52
N ALA A 172 0.90 -5.79 -19.18
CA ALA A 172 0.88 -6.60 -20.38
C ALA A 172 0.69 -5.75 -21.66
N ARG A 173 0.73 -4.42 -21.54
CA ARG A 173 0.66 -3.50 -22.69
C ARG A 173 1.93 -3.56 -23.54
N ALA A 174 1.80 -3.17 -24.80
CA ALA A 174 2.92 -3.13 -25.74
C ALA A 174 3.97 -2.08 -25.35
N ASP A 175 3.52 -0.91 -24.90
CA ASP A 175 4.37 0.12 -24.29
C ASP A 175 4.26 0.02 -22.78
N ALA A 176 5.37 -0.35 -22.13
CA ALA A 176 5.42 -0.50 -20.69
C ALA A 176 5.63 0.83 -19.95
N GLN A 177 6.01 1.91 -20.63
CA GLN A 177 6.17 3.25 -20.05
C GLN A 177 7.11 3.30 -18.83
N GLY A 178 8.11 2.40 -18.78
CA GLY A 178 9.07 2.30 -17.67
C GLY A 178 8.65 1.37 -16.53
N TRP A 179 7.45 0.80 -16.58
CA TRP A 179 6.99 -0.24 -15.65
C TRP A 179 7.52 -1.63 -16.02
N ALA A 180 7.38 -2.59 -15.11
CA ALA A 180 7.72 -3.98 -15.39
C ALA A 180 6.82 -4.56 -16.48
N SER A 181 7.42 -5.17 -17.52
CA SER A 181 6.70 -5.67 -18.69
C SER A 181 6.57 -7.20 -18.66
N LEU A 182 5.35 -7.70 -18.66
CA LEU A 182 5.07 -9.13 -18.85
C LEU A 182 5.51 -9.61 -20.23
N ARG A 183 5.30 -8.79 -21.28
CA ARG A 183 5.77 -9.12 -22.64
C ARG A 183 7.28 -9.26 -22.68
N GLY A 184 8.00 -8.32 -22.05
CA GLY A 184 9.46 -8.39 -21.94
C GLY A 184 9.94 -9.62 -21.17
N LEU A 185 9.25 -9.99 -20.08
CA LEU A 185 9.54 -11.22 -19.34
C LEU A 185 9.30 -12.47 -20.20
N ALA A 186 8.20 -12.52 -20.96
CA ALA A 186 7.88 -13.63 -21.86
C ALA A 186 8.94 -13.77 -22.97
N ASP A 187 9.35 -12.67 -23.61
CA ASP A 187 10.38 -12.68 -24.65
C ASP A 187 11.73 -13.18 -24.12
N ALA A 188 12.15 -12.67 -22.95
CA ALA A 188 13.38 -13.11 -22.29
C ALA A 188 13.33 -14.60 -21.92
N THR A 189 12.17 -15.07 -21.45
CA THR A 189 11.94 -16.47 -21.09
C THR A 189 12.00 -17.37 -22.33
N ALA A 190 11.31 -17.00 -23.41
CA ALA A 190 11.32 -17.73 -24.67
C ALA A 190 12.74 -17.82 -25.26
N ALA A 191 13.52 -16.73 -25.22
CA ALA A 191 14.91 -16.73 -25.66
C ALA A 191 15.78 -17.67 -24.81
N ALA A 192 15.61 -17.68 -23.49
CA ALA A 192 16.34 -18.56 -22.58
C ALA A 192 15.97 -20.05 -22.80
N LEU A 193 14.71 -20.36 -23.06
CA LEU A 193 14.24 -21.71 -23.37
C LEU A 193 14.80 -22.21 -24.71
N ALA A 194 14.81 -21.35 -25.73
CA ALA A 194 15.33 -21.69 -27.05
C ALA A 194 16.83 -22.07 -27.00
N GLN A 195 17.62 -21.38 -26.16
CA GLN A 195 19.03 -21.73 -25.93
C GLN A 195 19.21 -23.12 -25.30
N ARG A 196 18.19 -23.62 -24.60
CA ARG A 196 18.14 -24.98 -24.02
C ARG A 196 17.52 -26.00 -24.97
N GLY A 197 17.19 -25.63 -26.20
CA GLY A 197 16.54 -26.49 -27.19
C GLY A 197 15.06 -26.76 -26.89
N LEU A 198 14.46 -26.05 -25.94
CA LEU A 198 13.03 -26.15 -25.60
C LEU A 198 12.24 -25.18 -26.49
N ARG A 199 11.30 -25.73 -27.26
CA ARG A 199 10.40 -24.96 -28.15
C ARG A 199 8.93 -25.03 -27.74
N GLU A 200 8.61 -25.94 -26.83
CA GLU A 200 7.29 -26.18 -26.31
C GLU A 200 7.42 -26.46 -24.81
N VAL A 201 6.60 -25.77 -24.03
CA VAL A 201 6.55 -25.85 -22.58
C VAL A 201 5.10 -25.80 -22.12
N THR A 202 4.82 -26.38 -20.96
CA THR A 202 3.61 -26.10 -20.20
C THR A 202 3.82 -24.82 -19.41
N LEU A 203 2.84 -23.92 -19.40
CA LEU A 203 2.85 -22.73 -18.53
C LEU A 203 1.87 -22.94 -17.39
N SER A 204 2.34 -22.69 -16.17
CA SER A 204 1.51 -22.56 -14.97
C SER A 204 1.85 -21.24 -14.27
N TYR A 205 1.08 -20.87 -13.25
CA TYR A 205 1.32 -19.66 -12.47
C TYR A 205 1.20 -19.92 -10.96
N ASP A 206 1.97 -19.16 -10.19
CA ASP A 206 2.01 -19.23 -8.73
C ASP A 206 1.57 -17.89 -8.13
N THR A 207 0.43 -17.93 -7.42
CA THR A 207 -0.16 -16.81 -6.68
C THR A 207 -0.04 -16.95 -5.16
N THR A 208 0.68 -17.97 -4.68
CA THR A 208 0.72 -18.37 -3.26
C THR A 208 1.39 -17.36 -2.33
N LEU A 209 2.04 -16.33 -2.88
CA LEU A 209 2.60 -15.22 -2.11
C LEU A 209 1.52 -14.53 -1.26
N TYR A 210 0.28 -14.43 -1.77
CA TYR A 210 -0.85 -13.91 -1.01
C TYR A 210 -1.73 -15.06 -0.53
N ALA A 211 -2.17 -14.98 0.71
CA ALA A 211 -3.10 -15.94 1.33
C ALA A 211 -4.42 -15.24 1.69
N GLY A 212 -5.48 -16.04 1.84
CA GLY A 212 -6.81 -15.55 2.20
C GLY A 212 -7.69 -15.27 0.99
N SER A 213 -8.82 -14.58 1.22
CA SER A 213 -9.74 -14.22 0.13
C SER A 213 -9.15 -13.09 -0.70
N ASP A 214 -9.16 -13.28 -2.01
CA ASP A 214 -8.79 -12.27 -3.01
C ASP A 214 -9.92 -11.26 -3.28
N LEU A 215 -11.13 -11.50 -2.77
CA LEU A 215 -12.30 -10.67 -2.99
C LEU A 215 -12.61 -9.81 -1.77
N HIS A 216 -12.71 -8.50 -1.96
CA HIS A 216 -13.15 -7.60 -0.90
C HIS A 216 -14.60 -7.92 -0.49
N PRO A 217 -14.97 -7.83 0.81
CA PRO A 217 -16.33 -8.10 1.30
C PRO A 217 -17.47 -7.26 0.68
N ILE A 218 -17.15 -6.21 -0.08
CA ILE A 218 -18.14 -5.42 -0.81
C ILE A 218 -18.59 -6.12 -2.10
N GLY A 219 -17.89 -7.18 -2.51
CA GLY A 219 -18.16 -7.95 -3.71
C GLY A 219 -17.60 -7.33 -4.99
N VAL A 220 -18.03 -7.88 -6.12
CA VAL A 220 -17.59 -7.47 -7.46
C VAL A 220 -18.19 -6.10 -7.81
N ASN A 221 -17.33 -5.16 -8.20
CA ASN A 221 -17.73 -3.88 -8.78
C ASN A 221 -16.56 -3.25 -9.55
N ASP A 222 -16.86 -2.24 -10.37
CA ASP A 222 -15.89 -1.64 -11.30
C ASP A 222 -14.77 -0.81 -10.63
N ASN A 223 -14.85 -0.57 -9.32
CA ASN A 223 -13.84 0.17 -8.57
C ASN A 223 -12.78 -0.72 -7.90
N VAL A 224 -12.99 -2.04 -7.82
CA VAL A 224 -12.05 -2.96 -7.16
C VAL A 224 -11.82 -4.22 -7.99
N ALA A 225 -10.55 -4.59 -8.14
CA ALA A 225 -10.16 -5.88 -8.69
C ALA A 225 -10.04 -6.91 -7.56
N ARG A 226 -9.97 -8.20 -7.93
CA ARG A 226 -9.46 -9.23 -7.02
C ARG A 226 -8.00 -8.91 -6.68
N VAL A 227 -7.60 -9.11 -5.43
CA VAL A 227 -6.24 -8.88 -4.95
C VAL A 227 -5.47 -10.19 -4.99
N THR A 228 -4.54 -10.30 -5.93
CA THR A 228 -3.70 -11.49 -6.15
C THR A 228 -2.24 -11.07 -6.32
N ALA A 229 -1.31 -11.99 -6.09
CA ALA A 229 0.11 -11.76 -6.26
C ALA A 229 0.54 -11.64 -7.74
N LEU A 230 -0.31 -12.09 -8.67
CA LEU A 230 -0.08 -11.98 -10.11
C LEU A 230 -1.28 -11.26 -10.76
N THR A 231 -1.07 -10.03 -11.19
CA THR A 231 -2.05 -9.25 -11.96
C THR A 231 -1.31 -8.30 -12.90
N ALA A 232 -1.89 -8.04 -14.06
CA ALA A 232 -1.41 -7.04 -15.00
C ALA A 232 -2.45 -5.92 -15.14
N ASP A 233 -1.99 -4.68 -15.35
CA ASP A 233 -2.85 -3.57 -15.75
C ASP A 233 -4.04 -3.32 -14.79
N GLU A 234 -3.80 -3.51 -13.48
CA GLU A 234 -4.80 -3.45 -12.41
C GLU A 234 -5.97 -4.45 -12.58
N GLY A 235 -5.81 -5.48 -13.42
CA GLY A 235 -6.86 -6.40 -13.84
C GLY A 235 -7.93 -5.75 -14.72
N ARG A 236 -7.66 -4.61 -15.37
CA ARG A 236 -8.60 -3.99 -16.32
C ARG A 236 -8.66 -4.82 -17.60
N THR A 237 -9.87 -5.06 -18.10
CA THR A 237 -10.07 -5.78 -19.37
C THR A 237 -10.20 -4.84 -20.57
N ASP A 238 -10.02 -3.54 -20.37
CA ASP A 238 -10.06 -2.51 -21.40
C ASP A 238 -8.78 -1.66 -21.40
N ALA A 239 -8.69 -0.67 -22.28
CA ALA A 239 -7.50 0.18 -22.42
C ALA A 239 -7.45 1.34 -21.40
N SER A 240 -8.43 1.46 -20.50
CA SER A 240 -8.46 2.55 -19.53
C SER A 240 -7.28 2.45 -18.54
N THR A 241 -6.88 3.59 -17.99
CA THR A 241 -5.81 3.70 -16.98
C THR A 241 -6.29 4.34 -15.69
N SER A 242 -7.56 4.72 -15.63
CA SER A 242 -8.14 5.42 -14.48
C SER A 242 -9.66 5.23 -14.46
N GLY A 243 -10.26 5.56 -13.31
CA GLY A 243 -11.70 5.44 -13.10
C GLY A 243 -12.19 3.99 -12.99
N PRO A 244 -13.52 3.82 -12.85
CA PRO A 244 -14.16 2.52 -12.85
C PRO A 244 -13.95 1.81 -14.20
N ALA A 245 -13.71 0.51 -14.17
CA ALA A 245 -13.62 -0.32 -15.37
C ALA A 245 -14.00 -1.77 -15.04
N PRO A 246 -14.45 -2.55 -16.03
CA PRO A 246 -14.59 -3.99 -15.88
C PRO A 246 -13.26 -4.61 -15.44
N ARG A 247 -13.33 -5.50 -14.45
CA ARG A 247 -12.17 -6.21 -13.90
C ARG A 247 -12.21 -7.68 -14.30
N ALA A 248 -11.03 -8.24 -14.60
CA ALA A 248 -10.87 -9.65 -14.91
C ALA A 248 -11.42 -10.52 -13.77
N ALA A 249 -12.19 -11.55 -14.12
CA ALA A 249 -12.75 -12.47 -13.15
C ALA A 249 -11.68 -13.33 -12.48
N ASP A 250 -10.58 -13.58 -13.19
CA ASP A 250 -9.35 -14.22 -12.72
C ASP A 250 -8.14 -13.43 -13.26
N PRO A 251 -7.65 -12.42 -12.52
CA PRO A 251 -6.54 -11.59 -12.98
C PRO A 251 -5.20 -12.32 -13.09
N ALA A 252 -5.04 -13.48 -12.43
CA ALA A 252 -3.82 -14.26 -12.51
C ALA A 252 -3.78 -15.08 -13.79
N ALA A 253 -4.91 -15.72 -14.14
CA ALA A 253 -5.05 -16.41 -15.42
C ALA A 253 -5.02 -15.45 -16.62
N ASP A 254 -5.55 -14.23 -16.49
CA ASP A 254 -5.48 -13.20 -17.55
C ASP A 254 -4.05 -12.69 -17.80
N ALA A 255 -3.20 -12.70 -16.76
CA ALA A 255 -1.81 -12.27 -16.84
C ALA A 255 -0.84 -13.35 -17.36
N ALA A 256 -1.20 -14.63 -17.28
CA ALA A 256 -0.36 -15.77 -17.66
C ALA A 256 -0.61 -16.21 -19.12
#